data_AF-A0A2Z4GFQ2-F1
#
_entry.id   AF-A0A2Z4GFQ2-F1
#
_cell.length_a   1.000
_cell.length_b   1.000
_cell.length_c   1.000
_cell.angle_alpha   90.00
_cell.angle_beta   90.00
_cell.angle_gamma   90.00
#
_symmetry.space_group_name_H-M   'P 1'
#
loop_
_entity.id
_entity.type
_entity.pdbx_description
1 polymer ?
#
loop_
_entity_poly.entity_id
_entity_poly.type
_entity_poly.pdbx_seq_one_letter_code
_entity_poly.pdbx_strand_id
1 'polypeptide(L)'
;MSCSKKVTSQKSIEYSRNGKVSYVASKGLLQSFNSQNFGSSTQDAAYFATVSAIENLLYKGVANSPSENPLIKNELESKLAFENTLNDLAFNLGPERFITKSLIVDDESGSGGHLVTVEVEVDVKALRKYLEENEIIKKFGL
;
A
#
# COMPACT_ATOMS: atom_id res chain seq x y z
N MET A 1 19.46 23.28 -40.29
CA MET A 1 18.29 22.45 -39.97
C MET A 1 18.23 22.29 -38.46
N SER A 2 17.20 22.84 -37.81
CA SER A 2 17.09 22.96 -36.36
C SER A 2 16.27 21.79 -35.81
N CYS A 3 16.91 20.89 -35.06
CA CYS A 3 16.22 19.84 -34.31
C CYS A 3 15.74 20.41 -32.97
N SER A 4 14.50 20.90 -32.92
CA SER A 4 13.84 21.21 -31.66
C SER A 4 13.27 19.91 -31.07
N LYS A 5 13.98 19.35 -30.09
CA LYS A 5 13.46 18.23 -29.28
C LYS A 5 12.30 18.77 -28.44
N LYS A 6 11.07 18.36 -28.75
CA LYS A 6 9.93 18.55 -27.86
C LYS A 6 10.22 17.77 -26.57
N VAL A 7 10.54 18.50 -25.50
CA VAL A 7 10.54 17.96 -24.14
C VAL A 7 9.06 17.81 -23.76
N THR A 8 8.51 16.64 -24.03
CA THR A 8 7.21 16.24 -23.48
C THR A 8 7.40 16.15 -21.97
N SER A 9 6.94 17.17 -21.26
CA SER A 9 6.79 17.15 -19.81
C SER A 9 5.84 16.01 -19.45
N GLN A 10 6.40 14.83 -19.15
CA GLN A 10 5.68 13.79 -18.43
C GLN A 10 5.37 14.38 -17.05
N LYS A 11 4.11 14.77 -16.86
CA LYS A 11 3.59 15.15 -15.55
C LYS A 11 3.60 13.88 -14.71
N SER A 12 4.63 13.69 -13.90
CA SER A 12 4.71 12.58 -12.95
C SER A 12 3.50 12.69 -12.02
N ILE A 13 2.61 11.70 -12.07
CA ILE A 13 1.46 11.66 -11.17
C ILE A 13 2.00 11.27 -9.80
N GLU A 14 1.95 12.22 -8.87
CA GLU A 14 2.35 12.01 -7.49
C GLU A 14 1.35 11.10 -6.78
N TYR A 15 1.82 10.27 -5.85
CA TYR A 15 0.97 9.36 -5.08
C TYR A 15 -0.16 10.12 -4.38
N SER A 16 -1.40 9.73 -4.65
CA SER A 16 -2.57 10.21 -3.91
C SER A 16 -3.16 9.11 -3.02
N ARG A 17 -3.52 9.48 -1.79
CA ARG A 17 -4.18 8.61 -0.80
C ARG A 17 -5.68 8.43 -1.06
N ASN A 18 -6.07 8.28 -2.32
CA ASN A 18 -7.43 8.03 -2.78
C ASN A 18 -7.65 6.56 -3.21
N GLY A 19 -6.62 5.70 -3.05
CA GLY A 19 -6.72 4.29 -3.37
C GLY A 19 -7.81 3.57 -2.56
N LYS A 20 -8.53 2.68 -3.23
CA LYS A 20 -9.62 1.89 -2.64
C LYS A 20 -9.10 0.50 -2.30
N VAL A 21 -9.35 0.03 -1.09
CA VAL A 21 -8.96 -1.31 -0.64
C VAL A 21 -10.18 -2.08 -0.17
N SER A 22 -10.29 -3.33 -0.61
CA SER A 22 -11.37 -4.23 -0.26
C SER A 22 -10.83 -5.61 0.09
N TYR A 23 -11.47 -6.28 1.03
CA TYR A 23 -11.10 -7.63 1.44
C TYR A 23 -11.63 -8.68 0.46
N VAL A 24 -10.80 -9.67 0.15
CA VAL A 24 -11.15 -10.76 -0.77
C VAL A 24 -11.33 -12.06 0.01
N ALA A 25 -10.28 -12.50 0.70
CA ALA A 25 -10.27 -13.78 1.40
C ALA A 25 -9.13 -13.84 2.42
N SER A 26 -9.14 -14.87 3.27
CA SER A 26 -8.01 -15.22 4.14
C SER A 26 -7.68 -16.69 3.99
N LYS A 27 -6.38 -17.00 3.90
CA LYS A 27 -5.84 -18.36 3.86
C LYS A 27 -4.89 -18.54 5.05
N GLY A 28 -5.43 -19.08 6.15
CA GLY A 28 -4.67 -19.24 7.39
C GLY A 28 -4.23 -17.88 7.95
N LEU A 29 -2.92 -17.61 7.91
CA LEU A 29 -2.33 -16.36 8.42
C LEU A 29 -2.26 -15.25 7.36
N LEU A 30 -2.48 -15.59 6.09
CA LEU A 30 -2.43 -14.66 4.97
C LEU A 30 -3.80 -14.06 4.72
N GLN A 31 -3.84 -12.75 4.44
CA GLN A 31 -5.05 -12.03 4.07
C GLN A 31 -4.88 -11.43 2.67
N SER A 32 -5.87 -11.66 1.81
CA SER A 32 -5.90 -11.20 0.43
C SER A 32 -6.81 -9.99 0.29
N PHE A 33 -6.31 -8.95 -0.37
CA PHE A 33 -6.99 -7.68 -0.56
C PHE A 33 -6.94 -7.27 -2.04
N ASN A 34 -8.03 -6.69 -2.52
CA ASN A 34 -8.06 -5.98 -3.79
C ASN A 34 -7.86 -4.49 -3.51
N SER A 35 -6.77 -3.95 -4.02
CA SER A 35 -6.43 -2.54 -3.94
C SER A 35 -6.41 -1.91 -5.31
N GLN A 36 -7.00 -0.73 -5.44
CA GLN A 36 -7.09 0.01 -6.69
C GLN A 36 -6.47 1.40 -6.51
N ASN A 37 -5.60 1.80 -7.42
CA ASN A 37 -5.05 3.15 -7.42
C ASN A 37 -4.67 3.63 -8.83
N PHE A 38 -4.50 4.94 -8.97
CA PHE A 38 -4.19 5.63 -10.21
C PHE A 38 -2.71 6.01 -10.28
N GLY A 39 -2.09 5.85 -11.46
CA GLY A 39 -0.69 6.20 -11.69
C GLY A 39 -0.38 6.60 -13.13
N SER A 40 0.82 7.11 -13.36
CA SER A 40 1.30 7.51 -14.70
C SER A 40 1.57 6.33 -15.63
N SER A 41 1.89 5.17 -15.06
CA SER A 41 2.08 3.90 -15.75
C SER A 41 1.38 2.78 -15.00
N THR A 42 1.17 1.64 -15.65
CA THR A 42 0.65 0.43 -15.00
C THR A 42 1.51 0.06 -13.78
N GLN A 43 2.84 0.17 -13.88
CA GLN A 43 3.76 -0.15 -12.80
C GLN A 43 3.61 0.81 -11.62
N ASP A 44 3.56 2.12 -11.89
CA ASP A 44 3.37 3.13 -10.83
C ASP A 44 2.02 2.93 -10.13
N ALA A 45 0.96 2.71 -10.91
CA ALA A 45 -0.38 2.47 -10.39
C ALA A 45 -0.46 1.19 -9.54
N ALA A 46 0.17 0.10 -10.00
CA ALA A 46 0.24 -1.15 -9.25
C ALA A 46 1.02 -1.00 -7.94
N TYR A 47 2.13 -0.28 -7.97
CA TYR A 47 2.91 0.05 -6.78
C TYR A 47 2.08 0.92 -5.81
N PHE A 48 1.46 2.00 -6.28
CA PHE A 48 0.59 2.84 -5.46
C PHE A 48 -0.62 2.10 -4.89
N ALA A 49 -1.21 1.17 -5.63
CA ALA A 49 -2.26 0.28 -5.12
C ALA A 49 -1.71 -0.61 -3.99
N THR A 50 -0.52 -1.15 -4.16
CA THR A 50 0.15 -1.97 -3.14
C THR A 50 0.43 -1.16 -1.88
N VAL A 51 0.98 0.05 -2.02
CA VAL A 51 1.21 0.98 -0.90
C VAL A 51 -0.11 1.29 -0.18
N SER A 52 -1.18 1.60 -0.94
CA SER A 52 -2.50 1.86 -0.35
C SER A 52 -3.04 0.67 0.44
N ALA A 53 -2.78 -0.57 0.03
CA ALA A 53 -3.18 -1.76 0.79
C ALA A 53 -2.50 -1.78 2.17
N ILE A 54 -1.19 -1.55 2.21
CA ILE A 54 -0.42 -1.50 3.46
C ILE A 54 -0.83 -0.31 4.33
N GLU A 55 -0.94 0.89 3.76
CA GLU A 55 -1.37 2.08 4.51
C GLU A 55 -2.76 1.90 5.14
N ASN A 56 -3.70 1.27 4.41
CA ASN A 56 -5.01 0.98 4.99
C ASN A 56 -4.87 0.00 6.17
N LEU A 57 -4.11 -1.09 6.04
CA LEU A 57 -3.86 -2.00 7.17
C LEU A 57 -3.22 -1.31 8.38
N LEU A 58 -2.31 -0.37 8.14
CA LEU A 58 -1.62 0.37 9.20
C LEU A 58 -2.56 1.35 9.92
N TYR A 59 -3.29 2.19 9.18
CA TYR A 59 -3.91 3.40 9.74
C TYR A 59 -5.43 3.45 9.68
N LYS A 60 -6.07 2.70 8.79
CA LYS A 60 -7.54 2.78 8.57
C LYS A 60 -8.28 1.49 8.91
N GLY A 61 -7.60 0.35 8.79
CA GLY A 61 -8.22 -0.96 8.70
C GLY A 61 -8.88 -1.22 7.34
N VAL A 62 -9.35 -2.45 7.13
CA VAL A 62 -10.07 -2.87 5.93
C VAL A 62 -11.40 -3.49 6.32
N ALA A 63 -12.50 -2.87 5.90
CA ALA A 63 -13.85 -3.30 6.24
C ALA A 63 -14.12 -4.77 5.87
N ASN A 64 -14.92 -5.45 6.70
CA ASN A 64 -15.28 -6.86 6.53
C ASN A 64 -14.09 -7.83 6.51
N SER A 65 -12.96 -7.47 7.13
CA SER A 65 -11.77 -8.32 7.24
C SER A 65 -11.37 -8.54 8.69
N PRO A 66 -10.56 -9.57 9.00
CA PRO A 66 -9.92 -9.70 10.31
C PRO A 66 -9.04 -8.49 10.69
N SER A 67 -8.67 -7.67 9.72
CA SER A 67 -7.92 -6.42 9.87
C SER A 67 -8.82 -5.18 9.74
N GLU A 68 -10.07 -5.29 10.18
CA GLU A 68 -11.04 -4.17 10.19
C GLU A 68 -10.58 -2.99 11.03
N ASN A 69 -9.88 -3.26 12.12
CA ASN A 69 -9.26 -2.22 12.93
C ASN A 69 -7.83 -1.95 12.44
N PRO A 70 -7.39 -0.67 12.45
CA PRO A 70 -6.02 -0.34 12.10
C PRO A 70 -5.03 -0.97 13.08
N LEU A 71 -3.86 -1.37 12.57
CA LEU A 71 -2.78 -1.87 13.41
C LEU A 71 -2.23 -0.78 14.34
N ILE A 72 -2.19 0.45 13.86
CA ILE A 72 -1.71 1.63 14.58
C ILE A 72 -2.91 2.47 15.01
N LYS A 73 -3.09 2.67 16.31
CA LYS A 73 -4.26 3.42 16.85
C LYS A 73 -4.19 4.93 16.64
N ASN A 74 -3.00 5.53 16.69
CA ASN A 74 -2.82 6.98 16.59
C ASN A 74 -1.86 7.32 15.44
N GLU A 75 -2.41 7.51 14.24
CA GLU A 75 -1.61 7.78 13.03
C GLU A 75 -0.69 9.00 13.21
N LEU A 76 -1.19 10.10 13.79
CA LEU A 76 -0.42 11.34 13.93
C LEU A 76 0.79 11.14 14.84
N GLU A 77 0.57 10.59 16.04
CA GLU A 77 1.63 10.37 17.03
C GLU A 77 2.66 9.37 16.52
N SER A 78 2.21 8.24 15.96
CA SER A 78 3.13 7.23 15.44
C SER A 78 3.94 7.73 14.25
N LYS A 79 3.37 8.57 13.38
CA LYS A 79 4.11 9.20 12.29
C LYS A 79 5.17 10.16 12.79
N LEU A 80 4.87 10.97 13.80
CA LEU A 80 5.85 11.89 14.38
C LEU A 80 6.98 11.15 15.09
N ALA A 81 6.67 10.04 15.76
CA ALA A 81 7.64 9.26 16.52
C ALA A 81 8.49 8.30 15.66
N PHE A 82 7.92 7.76 14.58
CA PHE A 82 8.52 6.67 13.79
C PHE A 82 8.49 6.94 12.28
N GLU A 83 8.59 8.21 11.87
CA GLU A 83 8.43 8.66 10.47
C GLU A 83 9.24 7.82 9.49
N ASN A 84 10.55 7.67 9.73
CA ASN A 84 11.44 6.94 8.84
C ASN A 84 11.03 5.47 8.70
N THR A 85 10.78 4.78 9.82
CA THR A 85 10.42 3.37 9.83
C THR A 85 9.08 3.12 9.14
N LEU A 86 8.09 4.00 9.34
CA LEU A 86 6.77 3.87 8.74
C LEU A 86 6.77 4.22 7.24
N ASN A 87 7.55 5.22 6.85
CA ASN A 87 7.75 5.56 5.44
C ASN A 87 8.50 4.43 4.71
N ASP A 88 9.52 3.85 5.33
CA ASP A 88 10.22 2.69 4.80
C ASP A 88 9.30 1.48 4.65
N LEU A 89 8.42 1.26 5.64
CA LEU A 89 7.44 0.18 5.66
C LEU A 89 6.37 0.33 4.57
N ALA A 90 5.91 1.56 4.32
CA ALA A 90 4.83 1.83 3.39
C ALA A 90 5.30 2.03 1.94
N PHE A 91 6.45 2.67 1.72
CA PHE A 91 6.91 3.08 0.38
C PHE A 91 8.20 2.39 -0.09
N ASN A 92 9.15 2.05 0.77
CA ASN A 92 10.41 1.48 0.29
C ASN A 92 10.33 -0.05 0.13
N LEU A 93 11.37 -0.79 0.50
CA LEU A 93 11.37 -2.27 0.46
C LEU A 93 10.46 -2.90 1.52
N GLY A 94 9.77 -2.09 2.32
CA GLY A 94 8.90 -2.51 3.40
C GLY A 94 7.71 -3.38 2.97
N PRO A 95 6.90 -2.95 1.98
CA PRO A 95 5.71 -3.70 1.56
C PRO A 95 6.07 -5.11 1.06
N GLU A 96 7.14 -5.22 0.27
CA GLU A 96 7.58 -6.49 -0.33
C GLU A 96 7.92 -7.56 0.71
N ARG A 97 8.35 -7.18 1.93
CA ARG A 97 8.68 -8.14 3.00
C ARG A 97 7.46 -8.86 3.55
N PHE A 98 6.28 -8.24 3.48
CA PHE A 98 5.05 -8.77 4.06
C PHE A 98 4.06 -9.22 2.99
N ILE A 99 4.34 -8.94 1.72
CA ILE A 99 3.52 -9.34 0.58
C ILE A 99 4.03 -10.66 0.04
N THR A 100 3.18 -11.69 0.12
CA THR A 100 3.49 -13.03 -0.41
C THR A 100 3.09 -13.16 -1.89
N LYS A 101 2.09 -12.39 -2.32
CA LYS A 101 1.61 -12.36 -3.71
C LYS A 101 1.13 -10.96 -4.05
N SER A 102 1.50 -10.48 -5.24
CA SER A 102 0.95 -9.26 -5.85
C SER A 102 0.64 -9.58 -7.30
N LEU A 103 -0.63 -9.46 -7.69
CA LEU A 103 -1.10 -9.76 -9.04
C LEU A 103 -1.97 -8.61 -9.54
N ILE A 104 -1.63 -8.07 -10.72
CA ILE A 104 -2.52 -7.15 -11.43
C ILE A 104 -3.72 -7.95 -11.93
N VAL A 105 -4.91 -7.62 -11.42
CA VAL A 105 -6.18 -8.26 -11.81
C VAL A 105 -6.89 -7.44 -12.88
N ASP A 106 -6.67 -6.13 -12.89
CA ASP A 106 -7.28 -5.21 -13.85
C ASP A 106 -6.38 -4.00 -14.12
N ASP A 107 -6.40 -3.49 -15.35
CA ASP A 107 -5.66 -2.31 -15.81
C ASP A 107 -6.53 -1.52 -16.79
N GLU A 108 -7.12 -0.43 -16.29
CA GLU A 108 -7.87 0.51 -17.09
C GLU A 108 -6.96 1.68 -17.51
N SER A 109 -6.62 1.73 -18.79
CA SER A 109 -5.84 2.84 -19.36
C SER A 109 -6.74 3.96 -19.87
N GLY A 110 -6.44 5.20 -19.49
CA GLY A 110 -7.16 6.40 -19.91
C GLY A 110 -6.22 7.51 -20.39
N SER A 111 -6.78 8.58 -20.97
CA SER A 111 -6.00 9.70 -21.53
C SER A 111 -5.17 10.47 -20.49
N GLY A 112 -5.38 10.22 -19.20
CA GLY A 112 -4.70 10.87 -18.09
C GLY A 112 -3.82 9.96 -17.23
N GLY A 113 -3.71 8.67 -17.53
CA GLY A 113 -2.98 7.68 -16.71
C GLY A 113 -3.66 6.31 -16.67
N HIS A 114 -3.22 5.47 -15.74
CA HIS A 114 -3.68 4.09 -15.57
C HIS A 114 -4.35 3.93 -14.21
N LEU A 115 -5.54 3.32 -14.19
CA LEU A 115 -6.21 2.86 -12.98
C LEU A 115 -6.01 1.34 -12.88
N VAL A 116 -5.21 0.90 -11.93
CA VAL A 116 -4.83 -0.51 -11.79
C VAL A 116 -5.42 -1.09 -10.52
N THR A 117 -5.98 -2.30 -10.63
CA THR A 117 -6.41 -3.10 -9.50
C THR A 117 -5.42 -4.24 -9.28
N VAL A 118 -4.89 -4.32 -8.07
CA VAL A 118 -3.95 -5.34 -7.62
C VAL A 118 -4.57 -6.18 -6.53
N GLU A 119 -4.53 -7.50 -6.71
CA GLU A 119 -4.76 -8.46 -5.63
C GLU A 119 -3.45 -8.68 -4.89
N VAL A 120 -3.42 -8.28 -3.61
CA VAL A 120 -2.26 -8.37 -2.73
C VAL A 120 -2.56 -9.35 -1.61
N GLU A 121 -1.71 -10.34 -1.41
CA GLU A 121 -1.75 -11.27 -0.28
C GLU A 121 -0.68 -10.86 0.74
N VAL A 122 -1.11 -10.55 1.97
CA VAL A 122 -0.28 -9.98 3.03
C VAL A 122 -0.23 -10.92 4.23
N ASP A 123 0.97 -11.16 4.76
CA ASP A 123 1.17 -11.77 6.08
C ASP A 123 0.99 -10.70 7.17
N VAL A 124 -0.27 -10.52 7.57
CA VAL A 124 -0.64 -9.54 8.59
C VAL A 124 -0.05 -9.88 9.95
N LYS A 125 0.22 -11.16 10.23
CA LYS A 125 0.85 -11.58 11.49
C LYS A 125 2.30 -11.15 11.55
N ALA A 126 3.06 -11.38 10.47
CA ALA A 126 4.44 -10.90 10.36
C ALA A 126 4.51 -9.37 10.43
N LEU A 127 3.59 -8.68 9.75
CA LEU A 127 3.49 -7.22 9.79
C LEU A 127 3.26 -6.70 11.22
N ARG A 128 2.29 -7.29 11.94
CA ARG A 128 2.05 -6.95 13.35
C ARG A 128 3.28 -7.19 14.21
N LYS A 129 3.93 -8.35 14.06
CA LYS A 129 5.13 -8.70 14.82
C LYS A 129 6.26 -7.69 14.60
N TYR A 130 6.46 -7.25 13.35
CA TYR A 130 7.44 -6.21 13.03
C TYR A 130 7.13 -4.89 13.75
N LEU A 131 5.86 -4.45 13.77
CA LEU A 131 5.47 -3.24 14.50
C LEU A 131 5.68 -3.37 16.01
N GLU A 132 5.47 -4.56 16.58
CA GLU A 132 5.71 -4.84 18.01
C GLU A 132 7.21 -4.88 18.35
N GLU A 133 8.03 -5.47 17.48
CA GLU A 133 9.49 -5.53 17.65
C GLU A 133 10.16 -4.16 17.53
N ASN A 134 9.56 -3.24 16.76
CA ASN A 134 10.02 -1.86 16.62
C ASN A 134 9.35 -0.90 17.62
N GLU A 135 8.61 -1.42 18.61
CA GLU A 135 7.93 -0.63 19.66
C GLU A 135 6.91 0.40 19.13
N ILE A 136 6.47 0.26 17.88
CA ILE A 136 5.46 1.12 17.24
C ILE A 136 4.08 0.83 17.82
N ILE A 137 3.81 -0.45 18.12
CA ILE A 137 2.57 -0.89 18.77
C ILE A 137 2.91 -1.74 20.00
N LYS A 138 1.99 -1.74 20.98
CA LYS A 138 2.16 -2.55 22.19
C LYS A 138 1.94 -4.03 21.87
N LYS A 139 2.78 -4.89 22.44
CA LYS A 139 2.57 -6.35 22.43
C LYS A 139 1.24 -6.67 23.11
N PHE A 140 0.33 -7.31 22.38
CA PHE A 140 -0.87 -7.86 22.96
C PHE A 140 -0.55 -9.25 23.52
N GLY A 141 -0.19 -9.31 24.80
CA GLY A 141 0.10 -10.57 25.49
C GLY A 141 1.15 -10.43 26.60
N LEU A 142 0.68 -10.01 27.77
CA LEU A 142 1.24 -10.39 29.07
C LEU A 142 0.08 -10.99 29.88
#